data_AF-A0A1T4KAE1-F1
#
_entry.id   AF-A0A1T4KAE1-F1
#
_cell.length_a   1.000
_cell.length_b   1.000
_cell.length_c   1.000
_cell.angle_alpha   90.00
_cell.angle_beta   90.00
_cell.angle_gamma   90.00
#
_symmetry.space_group_name_H-M   'P 1'
#
loop_
_entity.id
_entity.type
_entity.pdbx_description
1 polymer ?
#
loop_
_entity_poly.entity_id
_entity_poly.type
_entity_poly.pdbx_seq_one_letter_code
_entity_poly.pdbx_strand_id
1 'polypeptide(L)'
;MTLFACGKKANPIILPQSSDVVSVDVIDGENTVNSSDKTWIDEVISGLSDSKQTNRESVQDSPHVNDYIRIEINSQTEKTTVFVYKDKGKFYIEQPYNGIYIIDSDLYKMFWELY
;
A
#
# COMPACT_ATOMS: atom_id res chain seq x y z
N MET A 1 -15.35 30.24 10.29
CA MET A 1 -15.59 29.33 9.15
C MET A 1 -15.26 27.94 9.65
N THR A 2 -16.26 27.19 10.08
CA THR A 2 -16.07 25.89 10.73
C THR A 2 -16.24 24.83 9.67
N LEU A 3 -15.14 24.37 9.06
CA LEU A 3 -15.19 23.20 8.19
C LEU A 3 -15.45 21.98 9.09
N PHE A 4 -16.68 21.48 9.04
CA PHE A 4 -16.94 20.11 9.41
C PHE A 4 -16.26 19.24 8.34
N ALA A 5 -15.03 18.80 8.62
CA ALA A 5 -14.46 17.65 7.94
C ALA A 5 -15.28 16.44 8.35
N CYS A 6 -16.44 16.26 7.71
CA CYS A 6 -17.16 15.01 7.73
C CYS A 6 -16.24 14.02 7.03
N GLY A 7 -15.41 13.31 7.81
CA GLY A 7 -14.32 12.49 7.29
C GLY A 7 -14.86 11.54 6.24
N LYS A 8 -14.53 11.80 4.98
CA LYS A 8 -14.97 10.96 3.87
C LYS A 8 -14.26 9.63 4.03
N LYS A 9 -15.03 8.54 3.98
CA LYS A 9 -14.45 7.19 3.95
C LYS A 9 -13.53 7.11 2.74
N ALA A 10 -12.33 6.55 2.92
CA ALA A 10 -11.40 6.30 1.82
C ALA A 10 -12.11 5.53 0.69
N ASN A 11 -11.76 5.83 -0.56
CA ASN A 11 -12.21 5.03 -1.70
C ASN A 11 -11.68 3.59 -1.56
N PRO A 12 -12.27 2.60 -2.24
CA PRO A 12 -11.66 1.27 -2.33
C PRO A 12 -10.22 1.39 -2.86
N ILE A 13 -9.32 0.54 -2.35
CA ILE A 13 -7.96 0.46 -2.89
C ILE A 13 -8.05 0.05 -4.35
N ILE A 14 -7.27 0.71 -5.21
CA ILE A 14 -7.23 0.40 -6.65
C ILE A 14 -6.01 -0.49 -6.87
N LEU A 15 -6.26 -1.73 -7.25
CA LEU A 15 -5.24 -2.74 -7.49
C LEU A 15 -5.45 -3.36 -8.88
N PRO A 16 -4.36 -3.72 -9.58
CA PRO A 16 -4.45 -4.51 -10.80
C PRO A 16 -4.95 -5.93 -10.47
N GLN A 17 -5.43 -6.64 -11.48
CA GLN A 17 -5.71 -8.07 -11.33
C GLN A 17 -4.41 -8.82 -11.11
N SER A 18 -4.39 -9.78 -10.16
CA SER A 18 -3.16 -10.50 -9.82
C SER A 18 -2.53 -11.23 -11.03
N SER A 19 -3.37 -11.74 -11.94
CA SER A 19 -2.93 -12.35 -13.21
C SER A 19 -2.16 -11.42 -14.14
N ASP A 20 -2.39 -10.11 -14.01
CA ASP A 20 -1.79 -9.09 -14.86
C ASP A 20 -0.52 -8.51 -14.22
N VAL A 21 -0.27 -8.79 -12.94
CA VAL A 21 0.94 -8.38 -12.23
C VAL A 21 2.13 -9.19 -12.74
N VAL A 22 3.16 -8.46 -13.18
CA VAL A 22 4.41 -9.03 -13.68
C VAL A 22 5.43 -9.12 -12.56
N SER A 23 5.52 -8.08 -11.74
CA SER A 23 6.44 -8.01 -10.62
C SER A 23 6.01 -6.97 -9.59
N VAL A 24 6.63 -7.02 -8.42
CA VAL A 24 6.48 -6.02 -7.36
C VAL A 24 7.86 -5.60 -6.89
N ASP A 25 8.08 -4.29 -6.85
CA ASP A 25 9.28 -3.71 -6.25
C ASP A 25 8.97 -3.23 -4.83
N VAL A 26 9.77 -3.67 -3.88
CA VAL A 26 9.79 -3.16 -2.51
C VAL A 26 10.98 -2.23 -2.38
N ILE A 27 10.71 -0.96 -2.10
CA ILE A 27 11.70 0.12 -2.09
C ILE A 27 11.75 0.72 -0.69
N ASP A 28 12.90 0.58 -0.04
CA ASP A 28 13.23 1.18 1.25
C ASP A 28 14.47 2.08 1.11
N GLY A 29 14.23 3.40 1.04
CA GLY A 29 15.27 4.38 0.75
C GLY A 29 15.95 4.14 -0.59
N GLU A 30 17.22 3.74 -0.56
CA GLU A 30 18.04 3.42 -1.74
C GLU A 30 18.00 1.92 -2.11
N ASN A 31 17.44 1.07 -1.25
CA ASN A 31 17.38 -0.36 -1.48
C ASN A 31 16.10 -0.74 -2.22
N THR A 32 16.23 -1.50 -3.31
CA THR A 32 15.10 -2.05 -4.06
C THR A 32 15.22 -3.56 -4.14
N VAL A 33 14.18 -4.26 -3.70
CA VAL A 33 14.02 -5.71 -3.88
C VAL A 33 12.88 -5.94 -4.86
N ASN A 34 13.17 -6.60 -5.97
CA ASN A 34 12.15 -7.03 -6.93
C ASN A 34 11.72 -8.47 -6.63
N SER A 35 10.42 -8.72 -6.59
CA SER A 35 9.85 -10.07 -6.58
C SER A 35 8.96 -10.27 -7.80
N SER A 36 9.17 -11.39 -8.49
CA SER A 36 8.32 -11.88 -9.59
C SER A 36 7.70 -13.24 -9.26
N ASP A 37 7.74 -13.65 -7.99
CA ASP A 37 7.12 -14.89 -7.51
C ASP A 37 5.60 -14.74 -7.50
N LYS A 38 4.91 -15.55 -8.31
CA LYS A 38 3.46 -15.45 -8.48
C LYS A 38 2.68 -15.77 -7.21
N THR A 39 3.12 -16.75 -6.42
CA THR A 39 2.42 -17.11 -5.18
C THR A 39 2.54 -15.98 -4.17
N TRP A 40 3.74 -15.41 -4.03
CA TRP A 40 3.94 -14.26 -3.15
C TRP A 40 3.17 -13.02 -3.66
N ILE A 41 3.13 -12.78 -4.97
CA ILE A 41 2.35 -11.69 -5.57
C ILE A 41 0.84 -11.86 -5.29
N ASP A 42 0.31 -13.07 -5.48
CA ASP A 42 -1.10 -13.38 -5.20
C ASP A 42 -1.45 -13.12 -3.73
N GLU A 43 -0.57 -13.50 -2.80
CA GLU A 43 -0.71 -13.22 -1.37
C GLU A 43 -0.70 -11.71 -1.07
N VAL A 44 0.20 -10.96 -1.70
CA VAL A 44 0.25 -9.49 -1.58
C VAL A 44 -1.05 -8.87 -2.06
N ILE A 45 -1.51 -9.18 -3.29
CA ILE A 45 -2.73 -8.60 -3.86
C ILE A 45 -3.96 -8.98 -3.01
N SER A 46 -4.03 -10.21 -2.52
CA SER A 46 -5.10 -10.65 -1.62
C SER A 46 -5.09 -9.84 -0.31
N GLY A 47 -3.94 -9.73 0.36
CA GLY A 47 -3.83 -8.98 1.61
C GLY A 47 -4.14 -7.49 1.44
N LEU A 48 -3.73 -6.89 0.32
CA LEU A 48 -4.08 -5.51 -0.03
C LEU A 48 -5.59 -5.34 -0.24
N SER A 49 -6.23 -6.30 -0.92
CA SER A 49 -7.67 -6.29 -1.20
C SER A 49 -8.52 -6.39 0.08
N ASP A 50 -8.01 -7.10 1.10
CA ASP A 50 -8.66 -7.26 2.40
C ASP A 50 -8.44 -6.06 3.36
N SER A 51 -7.69 -5.04 2.91
CA SER A 51 -7.38 -3.87 3.73
C SER A 51 -8.62 -3.06 4.11
N LYS A 52 -8.61 -2.55 5.35
CA LYS A 52 -9.75 -1.81 5.91
C LYS A 52 -9.61 -0.31 5.62
N GLN A 53 -10.53 0.22 4.83
CA GLN A 53 -10.67 1.66 4.59
C GLN A 53 -10.73 2.45 5.90
N THR A 54 -9.97 3.53 5.97
CA THR A 54 -10.08 4.51 7.06
C THR A 54 -10.95 5.70 6.64
N ASN A 55 -11.21 6.64 7.56
CA ASN A 55 -11.82 7.93 7.25
C ASN A 55 -10.76 9.02 7.01
N ARG A 56 -9.56 8.62 6.57
CA ARG A 56 -8.45 9.52 6.25
C ARG A 56 -8.27 9.58 4.74
N GLU A 57 -8.14 10.80 4.23
CA GLU A 57 -7.81 11.05 2.84
C GLU A 57 -6.28 11.03 2.68
N SER A 58 -5.80 10.45 1.57
CA SER A 58 -4.44 10.68 1.11
C SER A 58 -4.48 11.81 0.09
N VAL A 59 -3.89 12.96 0.40
CA VAL A 59 -3.91 14.17 -0.45
C VAL A 59 -2.50 14.56 -0.91
N GLN A 60 -1.57 13.63 -0.78
CA GLN A 60 -0.12 13.83 -0.91
C GLN A 60 0.50 12.70 -1.73
N ASP A 61 1.67 12.95 -2.32
CA ASP A 61 2.39 11.95 -3.14
C ASP A 61 3.10 10.88 -2.30
N SER A 62 3.36 11.15 -1.02
CA SER A 62 4.02 10.24 -0.08
C SER A 62 3.55 10.49 1.36
N PRO A 63 3.58 9.47 2.25
CA PRO A 63 3.18 9.63 3.64
C PRO A 63 4.02 10.69 4.37
N HIS A 64 3.39 11.45 5.26
CA HIS A 64 4.09 12.33 6.22
C HIS A 64 4.60 11.56 7.45
N VAL A 65 5.32 10.46 7.21
CA VAL A 65 6.02 9.69 8.25
C VAL A 65 7.46 9.48 7.81
N ASN A 66 8.36 9.31 8.77
CA ASN A 66 9.79 9.15 8.46
C ASN A 66 10.10 7.75 7.93
N ASP A 67 9.45 6.73 8.49
CA ASP A 67 9.73 5.33 8.19
C ASP A 67 8.56 4.72 7.40
N TYR A 68 8.74 4.61 6.09
CA TYR A 68 7.83 3.92 5.19
C TYR A 68 8.61 3.18 4.13
N ILE A 69 8.02 2.12 3.60
CA ILE A 69 8.47 1.46 2.38
C ILE A 69 7.53 1.83 1.24
N ARG A 70 8.07 2.03 0.04
CA ARG A 70 7.28 2.19 -1.19
C ARG A 70 7.18 0.84 -1.87
N ILE A 71 5.96 0.43 -2.21
CA ILE A 71 5.67 -0.75 -2.99
C ILE A 71 5.19 -0.31 -4.36
N GLU A 72 5.83 -0.83 -5.39
CA GLU A 72 5.43 -0.59 -6.78
C GLU A 72 4.99 -1.91 -7.40
N ILE A 73 3.69 -2.02 -7.68
CA ILE A 73 3.09 -3.18 -8.33
C ILE A 73 3.10 -2.90 -9.83
N ASN A 74 3.94 -3.62 -10.56
CA ASN A 74 4.09 -3.49 -12.01
C ASN A 74 3.17 -4.52 -12.69
N SER A 75 2.08 -4.06 -13.30
CA SER A 75 1.25 -4.89 -14.16
C SER A 75 1.61 -4.70 -15.64
N GLN A 76 1.03 -5.53 -16.51
CA GLN A 76 1.20 -5.41 -17.95
C GLN A 76 0.69 -4.09 -18.53
N THR A 77 -0.27 -3.45 -17.85
CA THR A 77 -1.00 -2.27 -18.37
C THR A 77 -0.75 -1.01 -17.55
N GLU A 78 -0.44 -1.15 -16.26
CA GLU A 78 -0.32 -0.02 -15.35
C GLU A 78 0.67 -0.31 -14.21
N LYS A 79 1.02 0.76 -13.50
CA LYS A 79 1.84 0.69 -12.31
C LYS A 79 1.05 1.25 -11.14
N THR A 80 0.95 0.49 -10.07
CA THR A 80 0.28 0.93 -8.85
C THR A 80 1.32 1.19 -7.77
N THR A 81 1.32 2.39 -7.21
CA THR A 81 2.20 2.75 -6.10
C THR A 81 1.41 2.81 -4.81
N VAL A 82 1.89 2.10 -3.80
CA VAL A 82 1.37 2.18 -2.43
C VAL A 82 2.53 2.32 -1.46
N PHE A 83 2.26 2.93 -0.30
CA PHE A 83 3.25 3.10 0.76
C PHE A 83 2.81 2.36 2.00
N VAL A 84 3.72 1.61 2.61
CA VAL A 84 3.43 0.81 3.80
C VAL A 84 4.22 1.39 4.97
N TYR A 85 3.54 1.63 6.09
CA TYR A 85 4.18 2.18 7.29
C TYR A 85 3.47 1.77 8.57
N LYS A 86 4.17 1.95 9.69
CA LYS A 86 3.63 1.77 11.03
C LYS A 86 3.43 3.13 11.69
N ASP A 87 2.21 3.41 12.15
CA ASP A 87 1.90 4.61 12.93
C ASP A 87 1.11 4.20 14.18
N LYS A 88 1.52 4.70 15.35
CA LYS A 88 0.82 4.49 16.64
C LYS A 88 0.45 3.02 16.92
N GLY A 89 1.32 2.08 16.56
CA GLY A 89 1.13 0.64 16.79
C GLY A 89 0.19 -0.06 15.81
N LYS A 90 -0.28 0.63 14.76
CA LYS A 90 -1.06 0.06 13.66
C LYS A 90 -0.27 0.11 12.36
N PHE A 91 -0.63 -0.78 11.44
CA PHE A 91 -0.02 -0.89 10.12
C PHE A 91 -0.95 -0.30 9.09
N TYR A 92 -0.38 0.53 8.23
CA TYR A 92 -1.11 1.31 7.25
C TYR A 92 -0.56 1.09 5.86
N ILE A 93 -1.47 1.17 4.90
CA ILE A 93 -1.14 1.34 3.50
C ILE A 93 -1.76 2.65 3.02
N GLU A 94 -0.98 3.44 2.31
CA GLU A 94 -1.42 4.68 1.71
C GLU A 94 -1.23 4.63 0.21
N GLN A 95 -2.33 4.81 -0.52
CA GLN A 95 -2.33 4.99 -1.95
C GLN A 95 -2.52 6.49 -2.25
N PRO A 96 -1.54 7.15 -2.90
CA PRO A 96 -1.61 8.58 -3.20
C PRO A 96 -2.92 8.97 -3.84
N TYR A 97 -3.51 10.06 -3.36
CA TYR A 97 -4.78 10.63 -3.88
C TYR A 97 -6.01 9.70 -3.81
N ASN A 98 -5.89 8.51 -3.21
CA ASN A 98 -6.98 7.55 -3.13
C ASN A 98 -7.43 7.28 -1.69
N GLY A 99 -6.50 6.97 -0.79
CA GLY A 99 -6.86 6.70 0.59
C GLY A 99 -5.78 6.06 1.44
N ILE A 100 -6.08 5.98 2.73
CA ILE A 100 -5.29 5.28 3.73
C ILE A 100 -6.11 4.11 4.27
N TYR A 101 -5.48 2.95 4.35
CA TYR A 101 -6.05 1.67 4.72
C TYR A 101 -5.29 1.07 5.90
N ILE A 102 -5.98 0.31 6.74
CA ILE A 102 -5.38 -0.48 7.80
C ILE A 102 -5.17 -1.89 7.27
N ILE A 103 -3.98 -2.44 7.52
CA ILE A 103 -3.64 -3.83 7.20
C ILE A 103 -3.29 -4.59 8.47
N ASP A 104 -3.30 -5.92 8.36
CA ASP A 104 -2.85 -6.80 9.41
C ASP A 104 -1.30 -6.88 9.45
N SER A 105 -0.77 -7.27 10.60
CA SER A 105 0.67 -7.33 10.82
C SER A 105 1.38 -8.32 9.90
N ASP A 106 0.68 -9.36 9.43
CA ASP A 106 1.30 -10.42 8.65
C ASP A 106 1.61 -9.94 7.23
N LEU A 107 0.70 -9.17 6.62
CA LEU A 107 0.98 -8.47 5.36
C LEU A 107 2.13 -7.47 5.50
N TYR A 108 2.19 -6.75 6.63
CA TYR A 108 3.32 -5.85 6.89
C TYR A 108 4.65 -6.62 6.95
N LYS A 109 4.69 -7.76 7.65
CA LYS A 109 5.91 -8.59 7.77
C LYS A 109 6.33 -9.16 6.43
N MET A 110 5.41 -9.55 5.55
CA MET A 110 5.76 -10.09 4.22
C MET A 110 6.66 -9.15 3.41
N PHE A 111 6.47 -7.83 3.51
CA PHE A 111 7.34 -6.87 2.83
C PHE A 111 8.70 -6.70 3.51
N TRP A 112 8.77 -6.92 4.81
CA TRP A 112 10.02 -6.87 5.58
C TRP A 112 10.84 -8.15 5.49
N GLU A 113 10.22 -9.32 5.27
CA GLU A 113 10.92 -10.60 5.10
C GLU A 113 11.66 -10.73 3.76
N LEU A 114 11.40 -9.82 2.82
CA LEU A 114 12.19 -9.71 1.59
C LEU A 114 13.58 -9.08 1.81
N TYR A 115 13.85 -8.56 3.01
CA TYR A 115 15.13 -8.06 3.50
C TYR A 115 15.72 -9.00 4.55
#